data_AF-W4FPX2-F1
#
_entry.id   AF-W4FPX2-F1
#
_cell.length_a   1.000
_cell.length_b   1.000
_cell.length_c   1.000
_cell.angle_alpha   90.00
_cell.angle_beta   90.00
_cell.angle_gamma   90.00
#
_symmetry.space_group_name_H-M   'P 1'
#
loop_
_entity.id
_entity.type
_entity.pdbx_description
1 polymer ?
#
loop_
_entity_poly.entity_id
_entity_poly.type
_entity_poly.pdbx_seq_one_letter_code
_entity_poly.pdbx_strand_id
1 'polypeptide(L)'
;MHNYVHVDEKWFFITTVKRRFYLYDELLAERAAKVMFLAAVARPRYDPHKKKMFDGKIGIWPFVKKLAALRMSKNRLKGALEFKPHNVDANVYQHMIMNEVVPAIQVKMPRDLAMRLQQDNASPTGV
;
A
#
# COMPACT_ATOMS: atom_id res chain seq x y z
N MET A 1 4.90 25.58 1.26
CA MET A 1 4.31 24.43 0.54
C MET A 1 5.23 23.20 0.39
N HIS A 2 6.41 23.13 1.03
CA HIS A 2 7.30 21.94 0.97
C HIS A 2 7.20 21.04 2.20
N ASN A 3 6.20 21.29 3.05
CA ASN A 3 6.07 20.68 4.37
C ASN A 3 4.88 19.72 4.42
N TYR A 4 4.33 19.35 3.27
CA TYR A 4 3.17 18.48 3.16
C TYR A 4 3.60 17.12 2.61
N VAL A 5 3.10 16.08 3.24
CA VAL A 5 3.12 14.71 2.75
C VAL A 5 1.67 14.33 2.49
N HIS A 6 1.36 13.99 1.25
CA HIS A 6 0.06 13.48 0.85
C HIS A 6 0.06 11.96 0.99
N VAL A 7 -0.98 11.45 1.62
CA VAL A 7 -1.23 10.03 1.77
C VAL A 7 -2.60 9.71 1.18
N ASP A 8 -2.65 8.65 0.38
CA ASP A 8 -3.87 8.19 -0.27
C ASP A 8 -3.90 6.66 -0.39
N GLU A 9 -5.10 6.12 -0.43
CA GLU A 9 -5.36 4.70 -0.59
C GLU A 9 -5.74 4.39 -2.05
N LYS A 10 -5.12 3.36 -2.61
CA LYS A 10 -5.48 2.91 -3.95
C LYS A 10 -5.57 1.40 -4.04
N TRP A 11 -6.65 0.95 -4.65
CA TRP A 11 -6.84 -0.44 -5.01
C TRP A 11 -6.11 -0.78 -6.31
N PHE A 12 -5.36 -1.89 -6.29
CA PHE A 12 -4.72 -2.47 -7.47
C PHE A 12 -5.23 -3.89 -7.71
N PHE A 13 -5.49 -4.20 -8.98
CA PHE A 13 -5.84 -5.55 -9.41
C PHE A 13 -4.58 -6.33 -9.75
N ILE A 14 -4.41 -7.50 -9.13
CA ILE A 14 -3.36 -8.45 -9.47
C ILE A 14 -3.85 -9.24 -10.68
N THR A 15 -3.42 -8.80 -11.85
CA THR A 15 -3.68 -9.46 -13.13
C THR A 15 -2.38 -10.03 -13.70
N THR A 16 -2.50 -11.15 -14.41
CA THR A 16 -1.41 -11.66 -15.24
C THR A 16 -1.52 -11.00 -16.61
N VAL A 17 -0.42 -10.48 -17.14
CA VAL A 17 -0.38 -9.95 -18.51
C VAL A 17 -0.83 -11.04 -19.49
N LYS A 18 -1.81 -10.74 -20.35
CA LYS A 18 -2.42 -11.67 -21.33
C LYS A 18 -3.14 -12.89 -20.73
N ARG A 19 -3.82 -12.75 -19.58
CA ARG A 19 -4.64 -13.83 -19.01
C ARG A 19 -5.80 -14.18 -19.97
N ARG A 20 -5.90 -15.46 -20.36
CA ARG A 20 -7.01 -16.01 -21.15
C ARG A 20 -8.02 -16.67 -20.20
N PHE A 21 -9.30 -16.41 -20.39
CA PHE A 21 -10.39 -17.04 -19.64
C PHE A 21 -11.26 -17.83 -20.61
N TYR A 22 -11.68 -19.05 -20.21
CA TYR A 22 -12.76 -19.75 -20.89
C TYR A 22 -14.08 -19.24 -20.29
N LEU A 23 -14.91 -18.61 -21.11
CA LEU A 23 -16.23 -18.11 -20.69
C LEU A 23 -17.27 -19.18 -21.03
N TYR A 24 -18.02 -19.63 -20.03
CA TYR A 24 -19.18 -20.50 -20.20
C TYR A 24 -20.29 -19.87 -19.35
N ASP A 25 -21.41 -19.50 -19.97
CA ASP A 25 -22.61 -18.95 -19.32
C ASP A 25 -22.41 -17.66 -18.48
N GLU A 26 -21.98 -16.58 -19.14
CA GLU A 26 -22.08 -15.15 -18.72
C GLU A 26 -21.70 -14.74 -17.28
N LEU A 27 -21.09 -15.60 -16.47
CA LEU A 27 -20.52 -15.21 -15.19
C LEU A 27 -19.19 -14.51 -15.41
N LEU A 28 -19.26 -13.18 -15.38
CA LEU A 28 -18.15 -12.25 -15.46
C LEU A 28 -16.95 -12.76 -14.63
N ALA A 29 -15.76 -12.70 -15.22
CA ALA A 29 -14.52 -13.15 -14.60
C ALA A 29 -14.09 -12.28 -13.40
N GLU A 30 -14.82 -12.33 -12.29
CA GLU A 30 -14.59 -11.59 -11.04
C GLU A 30 -13.41 -12.13 -10.20
N ARG A 31 -12.48 -12.89 -10.80
CA ARG A 31 -11.44 -13.62 -10.06
C ARG A 31 -10.09 -12.91 -9.98
N ALA A 32 -10.01 -11.63 -10.33
CA ALA A 32 -8.79 -10.87 -10.15
C ALA A 32 -8.63 -10.49 -8.67
N ALA A 33 -7.62 -11.04 -8.01
CA ALA A 33 -7.31 -10.67 -6.63
C ALA A 33 -7.02 -9.16 -6.57
N LYS A 34 -7.62 -8.48 -5.61
CA LYS A 34 -7.52 -7.03 -5.43
C LYS A 34 -6.77 -6.75 -4.13
N VAL A 35 -5.80 -5.86 -4.16
CA VAL A 35 -5.02 -5.45 -2.97
C VAL A 35 -5.03 -3.94 -2.85
N MET A 36 -5.33 -3.45 -1.66
CA MET A 36 -5.28 -2.02 -1.36
C MET A 36 -3.86 -1.65 -0.95
N PHE A 37 -3.38 -0.50 -1.41
CA PHE A 37 -2.11 0.05 -1.02
C PHE A 37 -2.29 1.45 -0.49
N LEU A 38 -1.53 1.77 0.56
CA LEU A 38 -1.32 3.13 1.04
C LEU A 38 -0.09 3.70 0.35
N ALA A 39 -0.20 4.86 -0.28
CA ALA A 39 0.94 5.55 -0.90
C ALA A 39 1.19 6.87 -0.19
N ALA A 40 2.46 7.18 0.09
CA ALA A 40 2.88 8.47 0.62
C ALA A 40 3.83 9.16 -0.37
N VAL A 41 3.52 10.41 -0.67
CA VAL A 41 4.27 11.26 -1.60
C VAL A 41 4.36 12.67 -1.07
N ALA A 42 5.46 13.33 -1.37
CA ALA A 42 5.65 14.74 -1.10
C ALA A 42 6.17 15.44 -2.34
N ARG A 43 6.24 16.76 -2.28
CA ARG A 43 6.80 17.55 -3.35
C ARG A 43 8.28 17.21 -3.59
N PRO A 44 8.69 16.89 -4.84
CA PRO A 44 10.10 16.76 -5.18
C PRO A 44 10.88 18.01 -4.82
N ARG A 45 12.08 17.86 -4.25
CA ARG A 45 12.92 18.98 -3.81
C ARG A 45 14.38 18.59 -3.73
N TYR A 46 15.27 19.57 -3.82
CA TYR A 46 16.68 19.35 -3.52
C TYR A 46 16.88 19.18 -2.01
N ASP A 47 17.66 18.17 -1.62
CA ASP A 47 18.11 17.96 -0.24
C ASP A 47 19.57 18.43 -0.11
N PRO A 48 19.82 19.59 0.54
CA PRO A 48 21.16 20.13 0.70
C PRO A 48 22.11 19.22 1.51
N HIS A 49 21.59 18.45 2.47
CA HIS A 49 22.40 17.56 3.31
C HIS A 49 22.85 16.33 2.52
N LYS A 50 21.96 15.77 1.70
CA LYS A 50 22.27 14.61 0.84
C LYS A 50 22.89 15.02 -0.51
N LYS A 51 22.95 16.32 -0.79
CA LYS A 51 23.39 16.92 -2.08
C LYS A 51 22.71 16.28 -3.30
N LYS A 52 21.44 15.90 -3.16
CA LYS A 52 20.70 15.13 -4.17
C LYS A 52 19.26 15.62 -4.31
N MET A 53 18.69 15.49 -5.51
CA MET A 53 17.26 15.68 -5.73
C MET A 53 16.46 14.52 -5.13
N PHE A 54 15.53 14.86 -4.24
CA PHE A 54 14.47 13.97 -3.78
C PHE A 54 13.33 13.97 -4.79
N ASP A 55 12.91 12.78 -5.21
CA ASP A 55 11.93 12.54 -6.28
C ASP A 55 10.47 12.64 -5.81
N GLY A 56 10.24 12.95 -4.54
CA GLY A 56 8.91 13.03 -3.95
C GLY A 56 8.38 11.72 -3.40
N LYS A 57 9.00 10.57 -3.69
CA LYS A 57 8.44 9.25 -3.36
C LYS A 57 8.86 8.80 -1.95
N ILE A 58 7.90 8.70 -1.04
CA ILE A 58 8.16 8.22 0.32
C ILE A 58 8.00 6.71 0.41
N GLY A 59 6.88 6.17 -0.02
CA GLY A 59 6.66 4.74 0.03
C GLY A 59 5.29 4.31 -0.48
N ILE A 60 5.15 3.00 -0.63
CA ILE A 60 3.89 2.34 -0.94
C ILE A 60 3.82 1.05 -0.12
N TRP A 61 2.71 0.84 0.59
CA TRP A 61 2.54 -0.27 1.54
C TRP A 61 1.25 -1.02 1.25
N PRO A 62 1.30 -2.34 1.01
CA PRO A 62 0.10 -3.15 0.81
C PRO A 62 -0.61 -3.44 2.14
N PHE A 63 -1.93 -3.38 2.13
CA PHE A 63 -2.77 -3.92 3.20
C PHE A 63 -2.97 -5.42 3.01
N VAL A 64 -2.09 -6.22 3.63
CA VAL A 64 -2.09 -7.69 3.55
C VAL A 64 -1.85 -8.34 4.91
N LYS A 65 -2.44 -9.52 5.14
CA LYS A 65 -2.13 -10.40 6.27
C LYS A 65 -1.23 -11.55 5.81
N LYS A 66 -0.22 -11.89 6.62
CA LYS A 66 0.53 -13.14 6.49
C LYS A 66 -0.26 -14.26 7.17
N LEU A 67 -0.72 -15.24 6.39
CA LEU A 67 -1.47 -16.39 6.88
C LEU A 67 -0.85 -17.68 6.37
N ALA A 68 -0.86 -18.74 7.18
CA ALA A 68 -0.41 -20.06 6.74
C ALA A 68 -1.39 -20.66 5.71
N ALA A 69 -0.85 -21.24 4.65
CA ALA A 69 -1.63 -21.92 3.62
C ALA A 69 -2.39 -23.11 4.22
N LEU A 70 -3.73 -23.03 4.23
CA LEU A 70 -4.58 -24.09 4.79
C LEU A 70 -4.62 -25.35 3.92
N ARG A 71 -4.46 -25.18 2.61
CA ARG A 71 -4.52 -26.26 1.61
C ARG A 71 -3.19 -26.34 0.86
N MET A 72 -2.76 -27.57 0.62
CA MET A 72 -1.66 -27.87 -0.29
C MET A 72 -2.15 -27.64 -1.73
N SER A 73 -1.29 -27.08 -2.57
CA SER A 73 -1.52 -26.98 -4.01
C SER A 73 -0.22 -27.31 -4.75
N LYS A 74 -0.32 -27.53 -6.06
CA LYS A 74 0.85 -27.86 -6.91
C LYS A 74 2.01 -26.87 -6.76
N ASN A 75 1.70 -25.60 -6.47
CA ASN A 75 2.70 -24.53 -6.37
C ASN A 75 2.97 -24.10 -4.91
N ARG A 76 2.40 -24.80 -3.91
CA ARG A 76 2.45 -24.35 -2.52
C ARG A 76 2.19 -25.46 -1.50
N LEU A 77 3.13 -25.64 -0.58
CA LEU A 77 2.97 -26.56 0.55
C LEU A 77 1.96 -26.02 1.58
N LYS A 78 1.27 -26.93 2.26
CA LYS A 78 0.43 -26.60 3.42
C LYS A 78 1.33 -25.99 4.51
N GLY A 79 0.88 -24.91 5.13
CA GLY A 79 1.65 -24.19 6.15
C GLY A 79 2.58 -23.10 5.62
N ALA A 80 2.83 -23.01 4.30
CA ALA A 80 3.61 -21.92 3.73
C ALA A 80 2.95 -20.55 4.01
N LEU A 81 3.73 -19.54 4.39
CA LEU A 81 3.21 -18.19 4.63
C LEU A 81 2.74 -17.56 3.33
N GLU A 82 1.52 -17.04 3.35
CA GLU A 82 0.87 -16.39 2.23
C GLU A 82 0.40 -15.00 2.60
N PHE A 83 0.48 -14.08 1.64
CA PHE A 83 -0.15 -12.77 1.78
C PHE A 83 -1.57 -12.83 1.24
N LYS A 84 -2.53 -12.51 2.10
CA LYS A 84 -3.92 -12.31 1.69
C LYS A 84 -4.32 -10.84 1.85
N PRO A 85 -5.17 -10.30 0.95
CA PRO A 85 -5.71 -8.95 1.12
C PRO A 85 -6.34 -8.79 2.50
N HIS A 86 -6.09 -7.65 3.14
CA HIS A 86 -6.65 -7.29 4.43
C HIS A 86 -7.63 -6.13 4.24
N ASN A 87 -8.85 -6.27 4.79
CA ASN A 87 -9.76 -5.11 4.92
C ASN A 87 -9.15 -4.07 5.85
N VAL A 88 -9.31 -2.79 5.51
CA VAL A 88 -8.71 -1.67 6.24
C VAL A 88 -9.75 -1.09 7.18
N ASP A 89 -9.60 -1.37 8.46
CA ASP A 89 -10.32 -0.66 9.52
C ASP A 89 -9.47 0.52 10.03
N ALA A 90 -10.05 1.34 10.91
CA ALA A 90 -9.39 2.50 11.49
C ALA A 90 -8.10 2.14 12.24
N ASN A 91 -8.06 0.99 12.93
CA ASN A 91 -6.90 0.57 13.71
C ASN A 91 -5.76 0.10 12.80
N VAL A 92 -6.09 -0.66 11.75
CA VAL A 92 -5.14 -1.12 10.73
C VAL A 92 -4.56 0.08 9.99
N TYR A 93 -5.40 1.06 9.62
CA TYR A 93 -4.96 2.30 9.00
C TYR A 93 -4.01 3.08 9.92
N GLN A 94 -4.42 3.33 11.16
CA GLN A 94 -3.61 4.04 12.15
C GLN A 94 -2.27 3.33 12.39
N HIS A 95 -2.28 2.01 12.52
CA HIS A 95 -1.05 1.22 12.68
C HIS A 95 -0.12 1.38 11.46
N MET A 96 -0.66 1.36 10.25
CA MET A 96 0.12 1.58 9.02
C MET A 96 0.75 2.99 9.02
N ILE A 97 -0.01 4.02 9.38
CA ILE A 97 0.50 5.39 9.46
C ILE A 97 1.64 5.49 10.48
N MET A 98 1.43 4.99 11.69
CA MET A 98 2.37 5.18 12.80
C MET A 98 3.63 4.33 12.67
N ASN A 99 3.52 3.10 12.16
CA ASN A 99 4.63 2.15 12.15
C ASN A 99 5.37 2.07 10.81
N GLU A 100 4.74 2.50 9.71
CA GLU A 100 5.35 2.43 8.38
C GLU A 100 5.56 3.83 7.77
N VAL A 101 4.50 4.64 7.70
CA VAL A 101 4.54 5.93 6.99
C VAL A 101 5.37 6.97 7.74
N VAL A 102 5.10 7.19 9.03
CA VAL A 102 5.81 8.20 9.84
C VAL A 102 7.32 7.91 9.90
N PRO A 103 7.78 6.67 10.18
CA PRO A 103 9.20 6.34 10.14
C PRO A 103 9.82 6.57 8.76
N ALA A 104 9.13 6.22 7.67
CA ALA A 104 9.63 6.46 6.32
C ALA A 104 9.76 7.96 5.99
N ILE A 105 8.83 8.79 6.48
CA ILE A 105 8.94 10.25 6.39
C ILE A 105 10.19 10.73 7.14
N GLN A 106 10.41 10.28 8.38
CA GLN A 106 11.56 10.70 9.19
C GLN A 106 12.91 10.34 8.54
N VAL A 107 12.99 9.21 7.84
CA VAL A 107 14.22 8.79 7.13
C VAL A 107 14.43 9.60 5.85
N LYS A 108 13.36 9.87 5.10
CA LYS A 108 13.45 10.49 3.77
C LYS A 108 13.45 12.01 3.81
N MET A 109 12.80 12.63 4.79
CA MET A 109 12.67 14.08 4.91
C MET A 109 13.77 14.71 5.78
N PRO A 110 14.08 16.01 5.56
CA PRO A 110 14.92 16.79 6.46
C PRO A 110 14.29 16.90 7.85
N ARG A 111 15.12 16.83 8.89
CA ARG A 111 14.67 16.80 10.30
C ARG A 111 14.24 18.17 10.83
N ASP A 112 14.70 19.25 10.21
CA ASP A 112 14.51 20.61 10.73
C ASP A 112 13.16 21.23 10.34
N LEU A 113 12.28 20.44 9.73
CA LEU A 113 11.00 20.92 9.20
C LEU A 113 9.85 20.11 9.77
N ALA A 114 8.89 20.78 10.40
CA ALA A 114 7.64 20.15 10.81
C ALA A 114 6.85 19.72 9.57
N MET A 115 6.69 18.40 9.39
CA MET A 115 5.88 17.81 8.33
C MET A 115 4.41 17.75 8.72
N ARG A 116 3.54 18.14 7.80
CA ARG A 116 2.09 17.98 7.89
C ARG A 116 1.69 16.81 7.02
N LEU A 117 1.02 15.83 7.62
CA LEU A 117 0.40 14.75 6.89
C LEU A 117 -0.97 15.21 6.40
N GLN A 118 -1.22 15.09 5.10
CA GLN A 118 -2.50 15.38 4.49
C GLN A 118 -3.11 14.08 3.98
N GLN A 119 -4.36 13.85 4.38
CA GLN A 119 -5.20 12.74 4.00
C GLN A 119 -6.54 13.29 3.49
N ASP A 120 -7.34 12.45 2.84
CA ASP A 120 -8.75 12.76 2.61
C ASP A 120 -9.55 12.63 3.92
N ASN A 121 -10.82 13.02 3.89
CA ASN A 121 -11.73 12.86 5.03
C ASN A 121 -12.54 11.55 4.93
N ALA A 122 -12.01 10.54 4.24
CA ALA A 122 -12.68 9.26 4.10
C ALA A 122 -12.74 8.58 5.46
N SER A 123 -13.91 8.02 5.79
CA SER A 123 -14.00 7.12 6.94
C SER A 123 -13.22 5.85 6.60
N PRO A 124 -12.34 5.35 7.51
CA PRO A 124 -11.71 4.05 7.34
C PRO A 124 -12.81 3.04 7.05
N THR A 125 -12.73 2.36 5.91
CA THR A 125 -13.86 1.62 5.37
C THR A 125 -14.09 0.35 6.20
N GLY A 126 -14.89 0.50 7.25
CA GLY A 126 -15.49 -0.62 7.96
C GLY A 126 -16.42 -1.36 7.00
N VAL A 127 -16.03 -2.58 6.64
CA VAL A 127 -17.00 -3.58 6.18
C VAL A 127 -17.50 -4.30 7.41
#